data_AF-A0A3C0JIE7-F1
#
_entry.id   AF-A0A3C0JIE7-F1
#
_cell.length_a   1.000
_cell.length_b   1.000
_cell.length_c   1.000
_cell.angle_alpha   90.00
_cell.angle_beta   90.00
_cell.angle_gamma   90.00
#
_symmetry.space_group_name_H-M   'P 1'
#
loop_
_entity.id
_entity.type
_entity.pdbx_description
1 polymer ?
#
loop_
_entity_poly.entity_id
_entity_poly.type
_entity_poly.pdbx_seq_one_letter_code
_entity_poly.pdbx_strand_id
1 'polypeptide(L)'
;MGTHKQPENPALNPLVVKLLIAIGVLLIVPHIGELPPTFITIGFVLLGWRTLTIRFPNALPNKWLLLALSLGLAFFVLKTYGMSLGRDASSSLLILLMGLKLLESRSPRDIQAVIYMNFFVLITPFLFDQLIEIALYALFVFYLLLFSLVINNTHCHHFNNPPLLRLSGLVLLQAFPLMLVFFLLFPRMIGPLWAMPDEKPAISGISNTINPGLVSNLALSGKTAFRVRFNGQTPAQKDLYWRGPVFWETNGQAWTLTPPKKSAFEQASPAPKKESNYHYTLMMEPHQQF
;
A
#
# COMPACT_ATOMS: atom_id res chain seq x y z
N MET A 1 31.52 15.50 51.89
CA MET A 1 31.24 16.17 50.60
C MET A 1 31.25 15.09 49.51
N GLY A 2 30.18 14.30 49.40
CA GLY A 2 30.08 13.24 48.40
C GLY A 2 29.72 13.83 47.04
N THR A 3 30.66 13.81 46.10
CA THR A 3 30.42 14.24 44.72
C THR A 3 29.40 13.30 44.09
N HIS A 4 28.16 13.77 43.97
CA HIS A 4 27.11 13.13 43.21
C HIS A 4 27.53 13.16 41.72
N LYS A 5 28.18 12.10 41.24
CA LYS A 5 28.39 11.89 39.79
C LYS A 5 26.99 11.81 39.17
N GLN A 6 26.65 12.78 38.33
CA GLN A 6 25.49 12.69 37.45
C GLN A 6 25.59 11.37 36.66
N PRO A 7 24.49 10.62 36.47
CA PRO A 7 24.53 9.45 35.62
C PRO A 7 24.89 9.90 34.20
N GLU A 8 26.06 9.47 33.72
CA GLU A 8 26.44 9.63 32.32
C GLU A 8 25.31 9.03 31.47
N ASN A 9 24.69 9.87 30.65
CA ASN A 9 23.62 9.44 29.77
C ASN A 9 24.19 8.37 28.83
N PRO A 10 23.69 7.12 28.84
CA PRO A 10 24.33 6.03 28.12
C PRO A 10 24.45 6.38 26.63
N ALA A 11 25.69 6.38 26.14
CA ALA A 11 26.00 6.70 24.75
C ALA A 11 25.27 5.73 23.80
N LEU A 12 24.85 6.22 22.63
CA LEU A 12 24.18 5.38 21.64
C LEU A 12 25.05 4.19 21.25
N ASN A 13 24.48 2.99 21.25
CA ASN A 13 25.15 1.82 20.74
C ASN A 13 25.25 1.90 19.20
N PRO A 14 26.45 2.07 18.62
CA PRO A 14 26.61 2.23 17.17
C PRO A 14 26.18 0.97 16.41
N LEU A 15 26.17 -0.20 17.06
CA LEU A 15 25.71 -1.44 16.45
C LEU A 15 24.22 -1.43 16.16
N VAL A 16 23.41 -0.96 17.12
CA VAL A 16 21.95 -0.85 16.95
C VAL A 16 21.62 0.16 15.86
N VAL A 17 22.37 1.27 15.78
CA VAL A 17 22.21 2.25 14.68
C VAL A 17 22.49 1.61 13.33
N LYS A 18 23.60 0.87 13.18
CA LYS A 18 23.93 0.17 11.93
C LYS A 18 22.84 -0.86 11.56
N LEU A 19 22.33 -1.60 12.54
CA LEU A 19 21.24 -2.54 12.33
C LEU A 19 19.97 -1.84 11.84
N LEU A 20 19.60 -0.72 12.45
CA LEU A 20 18.42 0.06 12.05
C LEU A 20 18.56 0.70 10.67
N ILE A 21 19.76 1.09 10.26
CA ILE A 21 20.01 1.54 8.88
C ILE A 21 19.79 0.38 7.90
N ALA A 22 20.33 -0.81 8.19
CA ALA A 22 20.14 -1.99 7.36
C ALA A 22 18.66 -2.40 7.29
N ILE A 23 17.95 -2.39 8.42
CA ILE A 23 16.51 -2.61 8.48
C ILE A 23 15.76 -1.53 7.69
N GLY A 24 16.14 -0.27 7.81
CA GLY A 24 15.53 0.83 7.04
C GLY A 24 15.67 0.65 5.54
N VAL A 25 16.84 0.17 5.07
CA VAL A 25 17.03 -0.22 3.67
C VAL A 25 16.06 -1.31 3.27
N LEU A 26 15.98 -2.39 4.06
CA LEU A 26 15.06 -3.51 3.81
C LEU A 26 13.59 -3.05 3.80
N LEU A 27 13.20 -2.14 4.69
CA LEU A 27 11.83 -1.61 4.71
C LEU A 27 11.48 -0.79 3.46
N ILE A 28 12.46 -0.15 2.82
CA ILE A 28 12.23 0.63 1.58
C ILE A 28 12.13 -0.27 0.34
N VAL A 29 12.80 -1.43 0.32
CA VAL A 29 12.88 -2.30 -0.88
C VAL A 29 11.51 -2.67 -1.47
N PRO A 30 10.51 -3.14 -0.69
CA PRO A 30 9.21 -3.52 -1.23
C PRO A 30 8.41 -2.36 -1.85
N HIS A 31 8.83 -1.12 -1.59
CA HIS A 31 8.18 0.07 -2.13
C HIS A 31 8.79 0.54 -3.45
N ILE A 32 9.87 -0.11 -3.92
CA ILE A 32 10.49 0.18 -5.22
C ILE A 32 9.53 -0.31 -6.32
N GLY A 33 9.02 0.62 -7.12
CA GLY A 33 8.05 0.34 -8.18
C GLY A 33 6.60 0.64 -7.78
N GLU A 34 6.30 0.61 -6.48
CA GLU A 34 4.98 0.96 -5.94
C GLU A 34 4.83 2.46 -5.65
N LEU A 35 5.88 3.09 -5.11
CA LEU A 35 5.89 4.51 -4.78
C LEU A 35 6.67 5.33 -5.83
N PRO A 36 6.37 6.64 -5.97
CA PRO A 36 7.15 7.53 -6.81
C PRO A 36 8.64 7.47 -6.45
N PRO A 37 9.54 7.34 -7.46
CA PRO A 37 10.97 7.17 -7.22
C PRO A 37 11.62 8.29 -6.38
N THR A 38 11.01 9.47 -6.36
CA THR A 38 11.45 10.61 -5.55
C THR A 38 11.45 10.28 -4.06
N PHE A 39 10.37 9.68 -3.53
CA PHE A 39 10.27 9.33 -2.11
C PHE A 39 11.25 8.22 -1.71
N ILE A 40 11.41 7.22 -2.57
CA ILE A 40 12.39 6.15 -2.41
C ILE A 40 13.81 6.72 -2.35
N THR A 41 14.14 7.60 -3.29
CA THR A 41 15.46 8.25 -3.36
C THR A 41 15.72 9.08 -2.11
N ILE A 42 14.75 9.90 -1.67
CA ILE A 42 14.91 10.69 -0.44
C ILE A 42 15.08 9.78 0.78
N GLY A 43 14.29 8.70 0.90
CA GLY A 43 14.44 7.71 1.97
C GLY A 43 15.86 7.15 2.05
N PHE A 44 16.41 6.69 0.92
CA PHE A 44 17.80 6.22 0.86
C PHE A 44 18.82 7.32 1.18
N VAL A 45 18.61 8.56 0.73
CA VAL A 45 19.47 9.70 1.06
C VAL A 45 19.49 9.97 2.56
N LEU A 46 18.35 9.92 3.25
CA LEU A 46 18.28 10.10 4.70
C LEU A 46 19.02 8.99 5.46
N LEU A 47 18.88 7.73 5.03
CA LEU A 47 19.62 6.60 5.59
C LEU A 47 21.13 6.72 5.31
N GLY A 48 21.51 7.18 4.10
CA GLY A 48 22.89 7.47 3.72
C GLY A 48 23.50 8.57 4.57
N TRP A 49 22.76 9.66 4.82
CA TRP A 49 23.18 10.72 5.72
C TRP A 49 23.41 10.16 7.13
N ARG A 50 22.48 9.36 7.67
CA ARG A 50 22.69 8.74 8.99
C ARG A 50 23.96 7.88 9.00
N THR A 51 24.22 7.13 7.94
CA THR A 51 25.44 6.31 7.81
C THR A 51 26.70 7.17 7.88
N LEU A 52 26.71 8.34 7.23
CA LEU A 52 27.83 9.28 7.26
C LEU A 52 28.11 9.77 8.69
N THR A 53 27.07 9.98 9.50
CA THR A 53 27.23 10.43 10.90
C THR A 53 27.94 9.42 11.80
N ILE A 54 27.99 8.13 11.42
CA ILE A 54 28.74 7.10 12.15
C ILE A 54 30.25 7.34 12.05
N ARG A 55 30.72 7.86 10.90
CA ARG A 55 32.13 8.21 10.67
C ARG A 55 32.43 9.66 11.06
N PHE A 56 31.47 10.56 10.85
CA PHE A 56 31.58 11.99 11.13
C PHE A 56 30.47 12.44 12.08
N PRO A 57 30.64 12.30 13.41
CA PRO A 57 29.60 12.64 14.38
C PRO A 57 29.09 14.08 14.27
N ASN A 58 29.93 15.02 13.84
CA ASN A 58 29.56 16.43 13.65
C ASN A 58 28.60 16.67 12.48
N ALA A 59 28.40 15.68 11.60
CA ALA A 59 27.45 15.77 10.49
C ALA A 59 25.98 15.53 10.90
N LEU A 60 25.72 15.26 12.19
CA LEU A 60 24.37 15.18 12.74
C LEU A 60 23.64 16.52 12.57
N PRO A 61 22.46 16.54 11.92
CA PRO A 61 21.71 17.78 11.74
C PRO A 61 21.32 18.38 13.10
N ASN A 62 21.37 19.71 13.18
CA ASN A 62 20.83 20.43 14.33
C ASN A 62 19.30 20.32 14.34
N LYS A 63 18.67 20.58 15.50
CA LYS A 63 17.22 20.40 15.67
C LYS A 63 16.40 21.29 14.73
N TRP A 64 16.89 22.49 14.43
CA TRP A 64 16.23 23.46 13.55
C TRP A 64 16.22 23.03 12.08
N LEU A 65 17.34 22.49 11.60
CA LEU A 65 17.46 21.91 10.27
C LEU A 65 16.57 20.68 10.13
N LEU A 66 16.51 19.83 11.16
CA LEU A 66 15.65 18.65 11.15
C LEU A 66 14.16 19.04 11.17
N LEU A 67 13.79 20.08 11.92
CA LEU A 67 12.43 20.65 11.89
C LEU A 67 12.09 21.20 10.51
N ALA A 68 13.00 21.98 9.91
CA ALA A 68 12.81 22.52 8.56
C ALA A 68 12.69 21.42 7.50
N LEU A 69 13.53 20.38 7.59
CA LEU A 69 13.44 19.20 6.73
C LEU A 69 12.13 18.44 6.93
N SER A 70 11.69 18.24 8.18
CA SER A 70 10.42 17.57 8.49
C SER A 70 9.23 18.32 7.90
N LEU A 71 9.15 19.64 8.10
CA LEU A 71 8.11 20.48 7.53
C LEU A 71 8.17 20.51 6.00
N GLY A 72 9.36 20.62 5.42
CA GLY A 72 9.55 20.62 3.97
C GLY A 72 9.15 19.30 3.32
N LEU A 73 9.51 18.16 3.93
CA LEU A 73 9.12 16.83 3.45
C LEU A 73 7.62 16.57 3.64
N ALA A 74 7.03 17.00 4.75
CA ALA A 74 5.59 16.91 4.96
C ALA A 74 4.82 17.74 3.92
N PHE A 75 5.28 18.98 3.66
CA PHE A 75 4.73 19.82 2.60
C PHE A 75 4.91 19.18 1.21
N PHE A 76 6.05 18.54 0.95
CA PHE A 76 6.30 17.84 -0.30
C PHE A 76 5.34 16.67 -0.52
N VAL A 77 5.05 15.89 0.53
CA VAL A 77 4.01 14.84 0.50
C VAL A 77 2.65 15.45 0.19
N LEU A 78 2.24 16.50 0.92
CA LEU A 78 0.96 17.19 0.70
C LEU A 78 0.83 17.79 -0.71
N LYS A 79 1.91 18.35 -1.25
CA LYS A 79 1.93 18.86 -2.63
C LYS A 79 1.76 17.75 -3.65
N THR A 80 2.32 16.57 -3.39
CA THR A 80 2.32 15.44 -4.32
C THR A 80 1.00 14.67 -4.32
N TYR A 81 0.44 14.41 -3.13
CA TYR A 81 -0.77 13.59 -2.98
C TYR A 81 -2.02 14.40 -2.60
N GLY A 82 -1.90 15.72 -2.41
CA GLY A 82 -2.99 16.56 -1.94
C GLY A 82 -3.35 16.29 -0.47
N MET A 83 -4.61 16.56 -0.13
CA MET A 83 -5.17 16.29 1.21
C MET A 83 -5.60 14.82 1.40
N SER A 84 -5.36 13.96 0.40
CA SER A 84 -5.73 12.56 0.44
C SER A 84 -4.73 11.77 1.29
N LEU A 85 -5.17 11.31 2.46
CA LEU A 85 -4.42 10.41 3.33
C LEU A 85 -4.58 8.95 2.86
N GLY A 86 -4.32 8.71 1.58
CA GLY A 86 -4.35 7.38 0.99
C GLY A 86 -3.15 6.51 1.38
N ARG A 87 -3.16 5.26 0.89
CA ARG A 87 -2.06 4.31 1.05
C ARG A 87 -0.71 4.90 0.64
N ASP A 88 -0.64 5.48 -0.56
CA ASP A 88 0.62 5.92 -1.17
C ASP A 88 1.22 7.12 -0.41
N ALA A 89 0.35 8.07 -0.02
CA ALA A 89 0.71 9.23 0.79
C ALA A 89 1.24 8.81 2.17
N SER A 90 0.50 7.93 2.85
CA SER A 90 0.85 7.45 4.19
C SER A 90 2.15 6.66 4.19
N SER A 91 2.33 5.77 3.21
CA SER A 91 3.55 4.96 3.07
C SER A 91 4.77 5.84 2.76
N SER A 92 4.62 6.80 1.85
CA SER A 92 5.67 7.78 1.54
C SER A 92 6.06 8.58 2.78
N LEU A 93 5.07 9.11 3.51
CA LEU A 93 5.31 9.88 4.72
C LEU A 93 6.04 9.05 5.80
N LEU A 94 5.62 7.80 6.01
CA LEU A 94 6.24 6.91 6.99
C LEU A 94 7.71 6.60 6.66
N ILE A 95 8.05 6.38 5.38
CA ILE A 95 9.43 6.19 4.94
C ILE A 95 10.29 7.43 5.25
N LEU A 96 9.77 8.63 4.96
CA LEU A 96 10.48 9.88 5.23
C LEU A 96 10.65 10.12 6.74
N LEU A 97 9.58 9.90 7.51
CA LEU A 97 9.59 10.04 8.97
C LEU A 97 10.55 9.04 9.62
N MET A 98 10.62 7.81 9.13
CA MET A 98 11.61 6.82 9.58
C MET A 98 13.04 7.37 9.43
N GLY A 99 13.39 7.85 8.24
CA GLY A 99 14.72 8.41 7.97
C GLY A 99 15.05 9.62 8.85
N LEU A 100 14.09 10.54 8.97
CA LEU A 100 14.23 11.72 9.84
C LEU A 100 14.34 11.36 11.32
N LYS A 101 13.51 10.44 11.81
CA LYS A 101 13.52 10.01 13.21
C LYS A 101 14.84 9.33 13.57
N LEU A 102 15.40 8.57 12.64
CA LEU A 102 16.70 7.96 12.81
C LEU A 102 17.83 9.01 12.85
N LEU A 103 17.75 10.08 12.04
CA LEU A 103 18.67 11.23 12.10
C LEU A 103 18.55 12.04 13.40
N GLU A 104 17.34 12.15 13.95
CA GLU A 104 17.07 12.85 15.21
C GLU A 104 17.63 12.10 16.43
N SER A 105 17.77 10.77 16.34
CA SER A 105 18.03 9.90 17.47
C SER A 105 19.40 10.12 18.12
N ARG A 106 19.38 10.55 19.39
CA ARG A 106 20.56 10.92 20.21
C ARG A 106 20.61 10.22 21.57
N SER A 107 19.56 9.52 21.97
CA SER A 107 19.52 8.68 23.17
C SER A 107 19.01 7.26 22.87
N PRO A 108 19.23 6.27 23.78
CA PRO A 108 18.64 4.94 23.67
C PRO A 108 17.10 4.94 23.68
N ARG A 109 16.49 5.93 24.34
CA ARG A 109 15.04 6.14 24.32
C ARG A 109 14.55 6.53 22.93
N ASP A 110 15.31 7.36 22.21
CA ASP A 110 14.96 7.74 20.83
C ASP A 110 15.06 6.53 19.90
N ILE A 111 16.08 5.69 20.10
CA ILE A 111 16.26 4.44 19.34
C ILE A 111 15.07 3.50 19.53
N GLN A 112 14.55 3.38 20.76
CA GLN A 112 13.36 2.59 21.02
C GLN A 112 12.14 3.13 20.26
N ALA A 113 11.97 4.45 20.18
CA ALA A 113 10.92 5.06 19.37
C ALA A 113 11.10 4.79 17.87
N VAL A 114 12.33 4.79 17.34
CA VAL A 114 12.61 4.40 15.95
C VAL A 114 12.25 2.94 15.70
N ILE A 115 12.57 2.03 16.61
CA ILE A 115 12.22 0.62 16.48
C ILE A 115 10.69 0.45 16.38
N TYR A 116 9.93 1.12 17.25
CA TYR A 116 8.47 1.09 17.20
C TYR A 116 7.93 1.69 15.90
N MET A 117 8.48 2.80 15.44
CA MET A 117 8.12 3.39 14.15
C MET A 117 8.34 2.40 13.00
N ASN A 118 9.46 1.68 13.00
CA ASN A 118 9.78 0.72 11.96
C ASN A 118 8.85 -0.50 11.94
N PHE A 119 8.25 -0.88 13.08
CA PHE A 119 7.18 -1.88 13.08
C PHE A 119 5.93 -1.38 12.33
N PHE A 120 5.62 -0.08 12.36
CA PHE A 120 4.54 0.47 11.53
C PHE A 120 4.91 0.49 10.05
N VAL A 121 6.14 0.88 9.70
CA VAL A 121 6.62 0.83 8.30
C VAL A 121 6.62 -0.60 7.78
N LEU A 122 6.89 -1.61 8.60
CA LEU A 122 6.85 -3.01 8.18
C LEU A 122 5.48 -3.45 7.65
N ILE A 123 4.40 -2.81 8.10
CA ILE A 123 3.04 -3.13 7.69
C ILE A 123 2.74 -2.51 6.31
N THR A 124 3.43 -1.44 5.90
CA THR A 124 3.06 -0.66 4.71
C THR A 124 3.06 -1.42 3.39
N PRO A 125 3.97 -2.37 3.13
CA PRO A 125 3.93 -3.18 1.91
C PRO A 125 2.62 -3.97 1.73
N PHE A 126 1.98 -4.40 2.82
CA PHE A 126 0.72 -5.17 2.76
C PHE A 126 -0.49 -4.34 2.34
N LEU A 127 -0.37 -3.00 2.30
CA LEU A 127 -1.38 -2.17 1.69
C LEU A 127 -1.32 -2.23 0.16
N PHE A 128 -0.17 -2.59 -0.41
CA PHE A 128 0.03 -2.72 -1.86
C PHE A 128 -0.39 -4.08 -2.34
N ASP A 129 0.27 -5.11 -1.83
CA ASP A 129 0.10 -6.49 -2.25
C ASP A 129 0.12 -7.44 -1.05
N GLN A 130 -0.72 -8.48 -1.11
CA GLN A 130 -0.83 -9.53 -0.08
C GLN A 130 -0.17 -10.83 -0.56
N LEU A 131 1.03 -10.73 -1.11
CA LEU A 131 1.80 -11.88 -1.61
C LEU A 131 2.48 -12.63 -0.47
N ILE A 132 2.59 -13.96 -0.63
CA ILE A 132 3.28 -14.82 0.35
C ILE A 132 4.78 -14.46 0.45
N GLU A 133 5.38 -14.01 -0.64
CA GLU A 133 6.78 -13.59 -0.71
C GLU A 133 7.04 -12.37 0.18
N ILE A 134 6.15 -11.37 0.10
CA ILE A 134 6.19 -10.17 0.97
C ILE A 134 5.99 -10.58 2.43
N ALA A 135 5.13 -11.56 2.72
CA ALA A 135 4.94 -12.06 4.07
C ALA A 135 6.20 -12.73 4.66
N LEU A 136 6.88 -13.58 3.89
CA LEU A 136 8.14 -14.22 4.31
C LEU A 136 9.26 -13.18 4.50
N TYR A 137 9.34 -12.21 3.59
CA TYR A 137 10.26 -11.08 3.70
C TYR A 137 10.00 -10.25 4.96
N ALA A 138 8.74 -9.89 5.21
CA ALA A 138 8.35 -9.12 6.37
C ALA A 138 8.61 -9.88 7.68
N LEU A 139 8.43 -11.20 7.70
CA LEU A 139 8.77 -12.05 8.85
C LEU A 139 10.26 -11.97 9.20
N PHE A 140 11.13 -11.99 8.18
CA PHE A 140 12.56 -11.83 8.36
C PHE A 140 12.91 -10.44 8.93
N VAL A 141 12.33 -9.37 8.38
CA VAL A 141 12.56 -8.00 8.87
C VAL A 141 11.98 -7.81 10.28
N PHE A 142 10.83 -8.41 10.59
CA PHE A 142 10.22 -8.43 11.92
C PHE A 142 11.15 -9.06 12.95
N TYR A 143 11.80 -10.19 12.60
CA TYR A 143 12.80 -10.81 13.44
C TYR A 143 13.98 -9.87 13.74
N LEU A 144 14.49 -9.16 12.72
CA LEU A 144 15.57 -8.18 12.91
C LEU A 144 15.15 -7.00 13.80
N LEU A 145 13.90 -6.54 13.70
CA LEU A 145 13.35 -5.51 14.57
C LEU A 145 13.21 -5.99 16.02
N LEU A 146 12.71 -7.22 16.24
CA LEU A 146 12.69 -7.83 17.57
C LEU A 146 14.09 -7.98 18.16
N PHE A 147 15.06 -8.39 17.34
CA PHE A 147 16.45 -8.48 17.77
C PHE A 147 17.03 -7.11 18.13
N SER A 148 16.72 -6.07 17.35
CA SER A 148 17.08 -4.68 17.67
C SER A 148 16.48 -4.22 19.00
N LEU A 149 15.21 -4.57 19.26
CA LEU A 149 14.51 -4.24 20.50
C LEU A 149 15.15 -4.94 21.71
N VAL A 150 15.45 -6.22 21.58
CA VAL A 150 16.12 -7.01 22.64
C VAL A 150 17.49 -6.43 22.96
N ILE A 151 18.34 -6.17 21.96
CA ILE A 151 19.67 -5.59 22.18
C ILE A 151 19.60 -4.20 22.83
N ASN A 152 18.66 -3.36 22.38
CA ASN A 152 18.50 -2.01 22.94
C ASN A 152 18.11 -2.05 24.43
N ASN A 153 17.25 -2.99 24.82
CA ASN A 153 16.79 -3.14 26.21
C ASN A 153 17.81 -3.86 27.11
N THR A 154 18.64 -4.76 26.58
CA THR A 154 19.67 -5.45 27.37
C THR A 154 21.01 -4.71 27.40
N HIS A 155 21.11 -3.53 26.78
CA HIS A 155 22.34 -2.73 26.66
C HIS A 155 23.56 -3.53 26.19
N CYS A 156 23.35 -4.57 25.36
CA CYS A 156 24.42 -5.44 24.91
C CYS A 156 25.22 -4.80 23.76
N HIS A 157 26.55 -4.73 23.91
CA HIS A 157 27.45 -4.10 22.93
C HIS A 157 28.06 -5.07 21.91
N HIS A 158 27.59 -6.32 21.82
CA HIS A 158 28.10 -7.33 20.89
C HIS A 158 26.98 -7.92 20.03
N PHE A 159 27.18 -7.94 18.71
CA PHE A 159 26.24 -8.52 17.73
C PHE A 159 26.16 -10.05 17.83
N ASN A 160 27.30 -10.70 18.06
CA ASN A 160 27.37 -12.15 18.09
C ASN A 160 27.08 -12.69 19.49
N ASN A 161 25.84 -12.48 19.93
CA ASN A 161 25.31 -13.06 21.16
C ASN A 161 24.26 -14.11 20.81
N PRO A 162 24.67 -15.38 20.60
CA PRO A 162 23.76 -16.49 20.34
C PRO A 162 22.57 -16.58 21.31
N PRO A 163 22.73 -16.28 22.62
CA PRO A 163 21.61 -16.26 23.56
C PRO A 163 20.53 -15.24 23.20
N LEU A 164 20.92 -14.03 22.75
CA LEU A 164 19.97 -12.98 22.39
C LEU A 164 19.26 -13.29 21.08
N LEU A 165 19.97 -13.85 20.09
CA LEU A 165 19.37 -14.33 18.84
C LEU A 165 18.34 -15.43 19.10
N ARG A 166 18.66 -16.37 20.01
CA ARG A 166 17.75 -17.44 20.44
C ARG A 166 16.55 -16.88 21.19
N LEU A 167 16.75 -15.90 22.06
CA LEU A 167 15.67 -15.23 22.78
C LEU A 167 14.68 -14.56 21.81
N SER A 168 15.19 -13.76 20.86
CA SER A 168 14.34 -13.12 19.84
C SER A 168 13.58 -14.15 18.99
N GLY A 169 14.21 -15.28 18.66
CA GLY A 169 13.56 -16.36 17.93
C GLY A 169 12.48 -17.09 18.73
N LEU A 170 12.73 -17.31 20.04
CA LEU A 170 11.74 -17.90 20.94
C LEU A 170 10.52 -17.00 21.11
N VAL A 171 10.72 -15.69 21.27
CA VAL A 171 9.61 -14.72 21.35
C VAL A 171 8.80 -14.72 20.05
N LEU A 172 9.48 -14.77 18.89
CA LEU A 172 8.80 -14.88 17.60
C LEU A 172 7.97 -16.17 17.48
N LEU A 173 8.53 -17.30 17.92
CA LEU A 173 7.85 -18.59 17.88
C LEU A 173 6.65 -18.63 18.83
N GLN A 174 6.74 -17.98 19.99
CA GLN A 174 5.62 -17.82 20.92
C GLN A 174 4.52 -16.89 20.37
N ALA A 175 4.85 -15.96 19.48
CA ALA A 175 3.87 -15.11 18.82
C ALA A 175 3.08 -15.86 17.70
N PHE A 176 3.61 -16.98 17.21
CA PHE A 176 3.01 -17.73 16.10
C PHE A 176 1.63 -18.32 16.43
N PRO A 177 1.39 -18.96 17.59
CA PRO A 177 0.05 -19.39 17.98
C PRO A 177 -0.96 -18.24 18.02
N LEU A 178 -0.56 -17.08 18.55
CA LEU A 178 -1.42 -15.90 18.61
C LEU A 178 -1.75 -15.37 17.20
N MET A 179 -0.76 -15.36 16.31
CA MET A 179 -0.95 -15.03 14.90
C MET A 179 -1.96 -15.96 14.24
N LEU A 180 -1.87 -17.28 14.48
CA LEU A 180 -2.82 -18.26 13.93
C LEU A 180 -4.24 -18.05 14.46
N VAL A 181 -4.38 -17.76 15.76
CA VAL A 181 -5.67 -17.44 16.36
C VAL A 181 -6.28 -16.21 15.70
N PHE A 182 -5.52 -15.13 15.54
CA PHE A 182 -6.02 -13.93 14.83
C PHE A 182 -6.32 -14.20 13.37
N PHE A 183 -5.50 -14.99 12.68
CA PHE A 183 -5.71 -15.34 11.28
C PHE A 183 -6.98 -16.15 11.05
N LEU A 184 -7.35 -17.04 11.99
CA LEU A 184 -8.58 -17.84 11.92
C LEU A 184 -9.82 -17.06 12.38
N LEU A 185 -9.68 -16.22 13.40
CA LEU A 185 -10.81 -15.49 13.99
C LEU A 185 -11.17 -14.21 13.22
N PHE A 186 -10.20 -13.55 12.56
CA PHE A 186 -10.49 -12.35 11.78
C PHE A 186 -10.99 -12.72 10.38
N PRO A 187 -12.24 -12.36 10.02
CA PRO A 187 -12.69 -12.51 8.65
C PRO A 187 -11.79 -11.66 7.76
N ARG A 188 -11.24 -12.26 6.70
CA ARG A 188 -10.46 -11.52 5.70
C ARG A 188 -11.40 -10.54 5.01
N MET A 189 -11.35 -9.29 5.42
CA MET A 189 -12.15 -8.21 4.82
C MET A 189 -11.80 -8.12 3.33
N ILE A 190 -12.82 -8.21 2.48
CA ILE A 190 -12.70 -8.09 1.03
C ILE A 190 -12.57 -6.59 0.72
N GLY A 191 -11.36 -6.05 0.91
CA GLY A 191 -11.01 -4.67 0.58
C GLY A 191 -10.25 -3.93 1.69
N PRO A 192 -9.40 -2.94 1.34
CA PRO A 192 -8.72 -2.10 2.33
C PRO A 192 -9.76 -1.32 3.16
N LEU A 193 -9.63 -1.34 4.49
CA LEU A 193 -10.49 -0.55 5.40
C LEU A 193 -10.42 0.97 5.15
N TRP A 194 -9.37 1.41 4.44
CA TRP A 194 -9.07 2.79 4.08
C TRP A 194 -9.12 3.03 2.57
N ALA A 195 -9.78 2.15 1.82
CA ALA A 195 -10.05 2.38 0.41
C ALA A 195 -10.96 3.60 0.31
N MET A 196 -10.35 4.76 0.03
CA MET A 196 -11.06 5.79 -0.71
C MET A 196 -11.54 5.12 -2.01
N PRO A 197 -12.77 5.40 -2.48
CA PRO A 197 -13.19 4.94 -3.80
C PRO A 197 -12.10 5.34 -4.79
N ASP A 198 -11.32 4.38 -5.26
CA ASP A 198 -10.29 4.63 -6.25
C ASP A 198 -11.02 5.26 -7.43
N GLU A 199 -10.74 6.53 -7.75
CA GLU A 199 -10.99 7.10 -9.08
C GLU A 199 -10.01 6.48 -10.08
N LYS A 200 -9.88 5.14 -10.08
CA LYS A 200 -9.36 4.45 -11.25
C LYS A 200 -10.41 4.70 -12.33
N PRO A 201 -10.07 5.32 -13.47
CA PRO A 201 -10.99 5.32 -14.60
C PRO A 201 -11.42 3.87 -14.82
N ALA A 202 -12.73 3.63 -14.94
CA ALA A 202 -13.30 2.30 -15.04
C ALA A 202 -12.65 1.54 -16.21
N ILE A 203 -11.56 0.81 -15.96
CA ILE A 203 -10.77 0.12 -16.98
C ILE A 203 -11.42 -1.23 -17.37
N SER A 204 -12.55 -1.59 -16.77
CA SER A 204 -13.33 -2.74 -17.23
C SER A 204 -14.79 -2.64 -16.84
N GLY A 205 -15.54 -1.79 -17.54
CA GLY A 205 -16.99 -1.68 -17.44
C GLY A 205 -17.52 -0.60 -18.37
N ILE A 206 -18.75 -0.75 -18.88
CA ILE A 206 -19.40 0.30 -19.69
C ILE A 206 -19.85 1.41 -18.74
N SER A 207 -19.06 2.46 -18.55
CA SER A 207 -19.40 3.56 -17.62
C SER A 207 -20.80 4.16 -17.86
N ASN A 208 -21.41 4.74 -16.82
CA ASN A 208 -22.72 5.42 -16.92
C ASN A 208 -22.72 6.68 -17.82
N THR A 209 -21.55 7.04 -18.35
CA THR A 209 -21.38 8.12 -19.32
C THR A 209 -20.46 7.65 -20.44
N ILE A 210 -20.83 7.92 -21.70
CA ILE A 210 -20.00 7.65 -22.87
C ILE A 210 -19.65 8.97 -23.55
N ASN A 211 -18.36 9.19 -23.81
CA ASN A 211 -17.86 10.25 -24.68
C ASN A 211 -17.24 9.59 -25.94
N PRO A 212 -17.52 10.09 -27.16
CA PRO A 212 -16.98 9.54 -28.40
C PRO A 212 -15.45 9.36 -28.39
N GLY A 213 -14.71 10.23 -27.69
CA GLY A 213 -13.25 10.12 -27.54
C GLY A 213 -12.78 9.04 -26.55
N LEU A 214 -13.64 8.58 -25.63
CA LEU A 214 -13.32 7.56 -24.62
C LEU A 214 -13.62 6.13 -25.08
N VAL A 215 -14.49 5.95 -26.09
CA VAL A 215 -14.85 4.62 -26.63
C VAL A 215 -13.62 3.89 -27.22
N SER A 216 -12.66 4.63 -27.77
CA SER A 216 -11.41 4.07 -28.31
C SER A 216 -10.58 3.33 -27.26
N ASN A 217 -10.67 3.68 -25.98
CA ASN A 217 -9.90 3.03 -24.93
C ASN A 217 -10.47 1.65 -24.53
N LEU A 218 -11.78 1.44 -24.69
CA LEU A 218 -12.42 0.16 -24.38
C LEU A 218 -12.03 -0.94 -25.40
N ALA A 219 -11.85 -0.55 -26.67
CA ALA A 219 -11.40 -1.43 -27.74
C ALA A 219 -9.92 -1.87 -27.60
N LEU A 220 -9.13 -1.15 -26.80
CA LEU A 220 -7.72 -1.47 -26.53
C LEU A 220 -7.53 -2.47 -25.39
N SER A 221 -8.59 -2.80 -24.64
CA SER A 221 -8.53 -3.74 -23.52
C SER A 221 -8.76 -5.18 -24.01
N GLY A 222 -7.74 -6.03 -23.89
CA GLY A 222 -7.83 -7.47 -24.17
C GLY A 222 -8.48 -8.30 -23.06
N LYS A 223 -9.09 -7.67 -22.05
CA LYS A 223 -9.74 -8.39 -20.94
C LYS A 223 -11.08 -8.98 -21.38
N THR A 224 -11.36 -10.21 -20.96
CA THR A 224 -12.63 -10.89 -21.23
C THR A 224 -13.79 -10.11 -20.58
N ALA A 225 -14.85 -9.79 -21.34
CA ALA A 225 -16.06 -9.16 -20.80
C ALA A 225 -17.08 -10.22 -20.31
N PHE A 226 -17.34 -11.21 -21.15
CA PHE A 226 -18.22 -12.33 -20.84
C PHE A 226 -17.86 -13.53 -21.72
N ARG A 227 -18.32 -14.71 -21.31
CA ARG A 227 -18.25 -15.94 -22.11
C ARG A 227 -19.66 -16.43 -22.41
N VAL A 228 -19.88 -16.91 -23.61
CA VAL A 228 -21.18 -17.47 -24.02
C VAL A 228 -21.02 -18.89 -24.52
N ARG A 229 -21.97 -19.73 -24.14
CA ARG A 229 -22.14 -21.08 -24.68
C ARG A 229 -23.53 -21.20 -25.29
N PHE A 230 -23.60 -21.45 -26.59
CA PHE A 230 -24.87 -21.70 -27.29
C PHE A 230 -25.28 -23.17 -27.15
N ASN A 231 -26.57 -23.40 -26.95
CA ASN A 231 -27.18 -24.72 -26.99
C ASN A 231 -27.59 -25.01 -28.44
N GLY A 232 -26.61 -25.35 -29.29
CA GLY A 232 -26.82 -25.60 -30.72
C GLY A 232 -25.73 -24.99 -31.61
N GLN A 233 -26.05 -24.77 -32.88
CA GLN A 233 -25.11 -24.15 -33.82
C GLN A 233 -24.85 -22.69 -33.45
N THR A 234 -23.57 -22.30 -33.43
CA THR A 234 -23.17 -20.91 -33.17
C THR A 234 -23.72 -19.99 -34.28
N PRO A 235 -24.41 -18.88 -33.94
CA PRO A 235 -24.88 -17.92 -34.93
C PRO A 235 -23.74 -17.32 -35.76
N ALA A 236 -24.05 -16.81 -36.95
CA ALA A 236 -23.07 -16.10 -37.75
C ALA A 236 -22.61 -14.82 -37.03
N GLN A 237 -21.37 -14.39 -37.25
CA GLN A 237 -20.78 -13.23 -36.57
C GLN A 237 -21.65 -11.96 -36.66
N LYS A 238 -22.33 -11.75 -37.79
CA LYS A 238 -23.25 -10.62 -38.03
C LYS A 238 -24.47 -10.60 -37.10
N ASP A 239 -24.85 -11.76 -36.56
CA ASP A 239 -26.00 -11.93 -35.68
C ASP A 239 -25.60 -11.86 -34.20
N LEU A 240 -24.29 -11.80 -33.90
CA LEU A 240 -23.74 -11.70 -32.54
C LEU A 240 -23.69 -10.25 -32.04
N TYR A 241 -24.79 -9.53 -32.17
CA TYR A 241 -24.93 -8.20 -31.57
C TYR A 241 -25.40 -8.32 -30.11
N TRP A 242 -24.45 -8.24 -29.18
CA TRP A 242 -24.70 -8.26 -27.74
C TRP A 242 -25.17 -6.88 -27.28
N ARG A 243 -26.48 -6.73 -27.12
CA ARG A 243 -27.07 -5.46 -26.69
C ARG A 243 -26.65 -5.11 -25.26
N GLY A 244 -25.88 -4.03 -25.13
CA GLY A 244 -25.54 -3.41 -23.85
C GLY A 244 -26.57 -2.34 -23.41
N PRO A 245 -26.22 -1.51 -22.41
CA PRO A 245 -27.04 -0.38 -21.99
C PRO A 245 -27.21 0.64 -23.13
N VAL A 246 -28.37 1.30 -23.16
CA VAL A 246 -28.69 2.32 -24.16
C VAL A 246 -28.63 3.69 -23.49
N PHE A 247 -27.93 4.63 -24.13
CA PHE A 247 -27.74 6.00 -23.62
C PHE A 247 -28.57 6.95 -24.47
N TRP A 248 -29.62 7.50 -23.89
CA TRP A 248 -30.60 8.35 -24.60
C TRP A 248 -30.45 9.84 -24.30
N GLU A 249 -29.90 10.21 -23.16
CA GLU A 249 -29.69 11.61 -22.78
C GLU A 249 -28.30 12.06 -23.24
N THR A 250 -28.23 13.23 -23.88
CA THR A 250 -26.97 13.84 -24.30
C THR A 250 -26.96 15.32 -24.00
N ASN A 251 -25.80 15.83 -23.58
CA ASN A 251 -25.54 17.25 -23.42
C ASN A 251 -24.76 17.83 -24.63
N GLY A 252 -24.67 17.09 -25.74
CA GLY A 252 -23.90 17.46 -26.94
C GLY A 252 -22.42 17.06 -26.91
N GLN A 253 -21.88 16.67 -25.75
CA GLN A 253 -20.49 16.20 -25.60
C GLN A 253 -20.42 14.75 -25.09
N ALA A 254 -21.35 14.36 -24.23
CA ALA A 254 -21.43 13.04 -23.63
C ALA A 254 -22.87 12.53 -23.64
N TRP A 255 -22.99 11.20 -23.66
CA TRP A 255 -24.26 10.49 -23.52
C TRP A 255 -24.31 9.85 -22.14
N THR A 256 -25.43 9.97 -21.45
CA THR A 256 -25.62 9.47 -20.07
C THR A 256 -26.64 8.34 -20.02
N LEU A 257 -26.33 7.34 -19.20
CA LEU A 257 -27.22 6.25 -18.88
C LEU A 257 -28.19 6.72 -17.80
N THR A 258 -29.39 7.08 -18.22
CA THR A 258 -30.49 7.40 -17.30
C THR A 258 -31.40 6.17 -17.23
N PRO A 259 -32.01 5.78 -16.10
CA PRO A 259 -32.97 4.68 -16.08
C PRO A 259 -34.25 5.04 -16.84
N PRO A 260 -34.89 4.09 -17.55
CA PRO A 260 -36.08 4.39 -18.33
C PRO A 260 -37.23 4.77 -17.41
N LYS A 261 -37.88 5.91 -17.70
CA LYS A 261 -39.03 6.38 -16.91
C LYS A 261 -40.21 5.42 -17.07
N LYS A 262 -40.98 5.22 -16.01
CA LYS A 262 -42.18 4.35 -16.01
C LYS A 262 -43.15 4.68 -17.16
N SER A 263 -43.34 5.95 -17.47
CA SER A 263 -44.18 6.42 -18.58
C SER A 263 -43.70 5.95 -19.96
N ALA A 264 -42.40 5.71 -20.14
CA ALA A 264 -41.86 5.19 -21.40
C ALA A 264 -42.22 3.72 -21.61
N PHE A 265 -42.35 2.94 -20.54
CA PHE A 265 -42.84 1.56 -20.63
C PHE A 265 -44.33 1.50 -20.96
N GLU A 266 -45.12 2.43 -20.42
CA GLU A 266 -46.56 2.52 -20.67
C GLU A 266 -46.88 2.95 -22.11
N GLN A 267 -45.97 3.68 -22.77
CA GLN A 267 -46.09 4.10 -24.18
C GLN A 267 -45.45 3.12 -25.17
N ALA A 268 -44.73 2.10 -24.69
CA ALA A 268 -44.03 1.16 -25.56
C ALA A 268 -45.02 0.20 -26.24
N SER A 269 -45.00 0.16 -27.58
CA SER A 269 -45.69 -0.88 -28.33
C SER A 269 -44.89 -2.20 -28.25
N PRO A 270 -45.53 -3.34 -27.95
CA PRO A 270 -44.85 -4.62 -27.95
C PRO A 270 -44.24 -4.89 -29.33
N ALA A 271 -42.95 -5.19 -29.39
CA ALA A 271 -42.33 -5.64 -30.63
C ALA A 271 -43.01 -6.95 -31.07
N PRO A 272 -43.25 -7.16 -32.38
CA PRO A 272 -43.75 -8.43 -32.86
C PRO A 272 -42.80 -9.53 -32.39
N LYS A 273 -43.34 -10.58 -31.75
CA LYS A 273 -42.56 -11.73 -31.31
C LYS A 273 -41.93 -12.39 -32.54
N LYS A 274 -40.69 -12.02 -32.84
CA LYS A 274 -39.85 -12.78 -33.75
C LYS A 274 -39.36 -13.98 -32.96
N GLU A 275 -39.71 -15.19 -33.40
CA GLU A 275 -39.19 -16.43 -32.82
C GLU A 275 -37.68 -16.49 -33.05
N SER A 276 -36.91 -15.94 -32.12
CA SER A 276 -35.46 -16.05 -32.10
C SER A 276 -35.10 -17.25 -31.24
N ASN A 277 -34.84 -18.39 -31.87
CA ASN A 277 -34.57 -19.68 -31.20
C ASN A 277 -33.16 -19.81 -30.58
N TYR A 278 -32.48 -18.69 -30.29
CA TYR A 278 -31.15 -18.73 -29.68
C TYR A 278 -31.25 -19.01 -28.18
N HIS A 279 -30.91 -20.24 -27.80
CA HIS A 279 -30.76 -20.63 -26.41
C HIS A 279 -29.27 -20.64 -26.08
N TYR A 280 -28.86 -19.87 -25.06
CA TYR A 280 -27.47 -19.79 -24.66
C TYR A 280 -27.33 -19.55 -23.16
N THR A 281 -26.19 -19.96 -22.61
CA THR A 281 -25.75 -19.63 -21.26
C THR A 281 -24.67 -18.56 -21.36
N LEU A 282 -24.81 -17.49 -20.57
CA LEU A 282 -23.85 -16.39 -20.53
C LEU A 282 -23.26 -16.29 -19.12
N MET A 283 -21.93 -16.19 -19.05
CA MET A 283 -21.18 -15.96 -17.82
C MET A 283 -20.51 -14.59 -17.92
N MET A 284 -20.97 -13.64 -17.12
CA MET A 284 -20.38 -12.30 -17.06
C MET A 284 -19.23 -12.24 -16.07
N GLU A 285 -18.18 -11.50 -16.46
CA GLU A 285 -17.14 -11.10 -15.52
C GLU A 285 -17.64 -9.95 -14.62
N PRO A 286 -17.05 -9.76 -13.42
CA PRO A 286 -17.36 -8.64 -12.55
C PRO A 286 -17.13 -7.29 -13.26
N HIS A 287 -18.19 -6.48 -13.37
CA HIS A 287 -18.16 -5.21 -14.11
C HIS A 287 -18.56 -3.98 -13.25
N GLN A 288 -18.62 -4.16 -11.92
CA GLN A 288 -18.81 -3.10 -10.91
C GLN A 288 -20.02 -2.17 -11.15
N GLN A 289 -21.02 -2.65 -11.88
CA GLN A 289 -22.30 -1.96 -12.08
C GLN A 289 -23.42 -2.86 -11.56
N PHE A 290 -24.41 -2.22 -10.94
CA PHE A 290 -25.63 -2.85 -10.44
C PHE A 290 -26.79 -2.55 -11.40
#